data_AF-A0AAD0W2G9-F1
#
_entry.id   AF-A0AAD0W2G9-F1
#
_cell.length_a   1.000
_cell.length_b   1.000
_cell.length_c   1.000
_cell.angle_alpha   90.00
_cell.angle_beta   90.00
_cell.angle_gamma   90.00
#
_symmetry.space_group_name_H-M   'P 1'
#
loop_
_entity.id
_entity.type
_entity.pdbx_description
1 polymer ?
#
loop_
_entity_poly.entity_id
_entity_poly.type
_entity_poly.pdbx_seq_one_letter_code
_entity_poly.pdbx_strand_id
1 'polypeptide(L)'
;MSRYCYILALSLFVLTANAQEFTSFYQAKKHLSQQVTDNTRTLYCNCNIKKQGKKLVPDVASCGYTPRLPYTRNGKENVRAHRIEWEHIVPAWEFGHQLQCWQDGGRKNCRKVSEQFRKMEADIHNLAPAIGEINGDRSNFRFGMLPSTEASYGACPVKIDFKLRRIEPPEYARKRIADAYFYMEKTYGLKISPQQRKLFTAWQKQ
;
A
#
# COMPACT_ATOMS: atom_id res chain seq x y z
N MET A 1 -67.31 -0.87 23.84
CA MET A 1 -66.23 -1.65 23.18
C MET A 1 -65.06 -0.71 22.92
N SER A 2 -64.07 -0.68 23.82
CA SER A 2 -62.88 0.17 23.66
C SER A 2 -61.70 -0.72 23.28
N ARG A 3 -61.17 -0.58 22.06
CA ARG A 3 -59.99 -1.30 21.57
C ARG A 3 -58.76 -0.41 21.79
N TYR A 4 -57.91 -0.78 22.73
CA TYR A 4 -56.57 -0.18 22.87
C TYR A 4 -55.64 -0.82 21.83
N CYS A 5 -55.09 0.01 20.94
CA CYS A 5 -54.08 -0.40 19.96
C CYS A 5 -52.70 -0.05 20.54
N TYR A 6 -51.95 -1.05 21.00
CA TYR A 6 -50.58 -0.85 21.46
C TYR A 6 -49.65 -0.83 20.23
N ILE A 7 -49.16 0.34 19.86
CA ILE A 7 -48.12 0.49 18.85
C ILE A 7 -46.77 0.22 19.55
N LEU A 8 -46.17 -0.93 19.25
CA LEU A 8 -44.81 -1.26 19.67
C LEU A 8 -43.83 -0.46 18.79
N ALA A 9 -43.25 0.61 19.32
CA ALA A 9 -42.21 1.37 18.64
C ALA A 9 -40.89 0.60 18.74
N LEU A 10 -40.49 -0.07 17.65
CA LEU A 10 -39.20 -0.76 17.54
C LEU A 10 -38.11 0.29 17.29
N SER A 11 -37.34 0.64 18.33
CA SER A 11 -36.19 1.54 18.21
C SER A 11 -35.02 0.81 17.53
N LEU A 12 -34.77 1.12 16.26
CA LEU A 12 -33.57 0.71 15.54
C LEU A 12 -32.35 1.42 16.16
N PHE A 13 -31.61 0.72 17.02
CA PHE A 13 -30.27 1.12 17.43
C PHE A 13 -29.33 1.02 16.22
N VAL A 14 -29.02 2.16 15.60
CA VAL A 14 -27.96 2.27 14.60
C VAL A 14 -26.63 2.20 15.35
N LEU A 15 -26.00 1.02 15.35
CA LEU A 15 -24.62 0.86 15.77
C LEU A 15 -23.73 1.65 14.81
N THR A 16 -23.30 2.84 15.21
CA THR A 16 -22.27 3.58 14.50
C THR A 16 -20.93 2.87 14.73
N ALA A 17 -20.55 2.01 13.80
CA ALA A 17 -19.20 1.48 13.74
C ALA A 17 -18.25 2.65 13.44
N ASN A 18 -17.57 3.18 14.47
CA ASN A 18 -16.52 4.17 14.27
C ASN A 18 -15.36 3.51 13.53
N ALA A 19 -15.21 3.84 12.25
CA ALA A 19 -14.02 3.47 11.50
C ALA A 19 -12.80 4.10 12.19
N GLN A 20 -11.79 3.29 12.50
CA GLN A 20 -10.58 3.78 13.15
C GLN A 20 -9.79 4.64 12.15
N GLU A 21 -9.84 5.96 12.33
CA GLU A 21 -9.03 6.90 11.56
C GLU A 21 -7.65 7.11 12.22
N PHE A 22 -6.60 7.16 11.39
CA PHE A 22 -5.24 7.46 11.84
C PHE A 22 -4.87 8.88 11.44
N THR A 23 -4.28 9.63 12.37
CA THR A 23 -3.86 11.02 12.12
C THR A 23 -2.40 11.14 11.69
N SER A 24 -1.66 10.01 11.67
CA SER A 24 -0.28 9.97 11.18
C SER A 24 0.10 8.59 10.62
N PHE A 25 1.00 8.59 9.63
CA PHE A 25 1.57 7.36 9.07
C PHE A 25 2.26 6.48 10.13
N TYR A 26 2.84 7.08 11.18
CA TYR A 26 3.46 6.32 12.25
C TYR A 26 2.44 5.48 13.03
N GLN A 27 1.30 6.07 13.39
CA GLN A 27 0.23 5.36 14.10
C GLN A 27 -0.36 4.24 13.24
N ALA A 28 -0.64 4.53 11.95
CA ALA A 28 -1.15 3.55 11.00
C ALA A 28 -0.21 2.33 10.89
N LYS A 29 1.11 2.57 10.70
CA LYS A 29 2.10 1.50 10.68
C LYS A 29 2.18 0.71 11.97
N LYS A 30 2.14 1.40 13.12
CA LYS A 30 2.20 0.73 14.43
C LYS A 30 1.03 -0.23 14.59
N HIS A 31 -0.18 0.23 14.25
CA HIS A 31 -1.39 -0.59 14.28
C HIS A 31 -1.30 -1.79 13.33
N LEU A 32 -0.97 -1.54 12.06
CA LEU A 32 -0.85 -2.60 11.06
C LEU A 32 0.22 -3.64 11.42
N SER A 33 1.35 -3.21 12.00
CA SER A 33 2.39 -4.13 12.47
C SER A 33 1.96 -5.02 13.63
N GLN A 34 1.02 -4.56 14.47
CA GLN A 34 0.43 -5.38 15.53
C GLN A 34 -0.51 -6.44 14.96
N GLN A 35 -1.22 -6.13 13.88
CA GLN A 35 -2.17 -7.01 13.20
C GLN A 35 -1.54 -8.05 12.26
N VAL A 36 -0.22 -8.02 12.05
CA VAL A 36 0.47 -9.05 11.26
C VAL A 36 0.28 -10.42 11.91
N THR A 37 -0.31 -11.32 11.14
CA THR A 37 -0.57 -12.74 11.45
C THR A 37 0.25 -13.66 10.53
N ASP A 38 0.22 -14.96 10.82
CA ASP A 38 0.88 -15.99 10.00
C ASP A 38 0.30 -16.12 8.58
N ASN A 39 -0.87 -15.54 8.32
CA ASN A 39 -1.48 -15.45 6.98
C ASN A 39 -1.13 -14.16 6.24
N THR A 40 -0.44 -13.22 6.90
CA THR A 40 -0.04 -11.96 6.26
C THR A 40 1.11 -12.22 5.30
N ARG A 41 1.00 -11.70 4.08
CA ARG A 41 1.97 -11.88 3.00
C ARG A 41 2.41 -10.55 2.43
N THR A 42 3.67 -10.46 1.97
CA THR A 42 4.16 -9.25 1.29
C THR A 42 3.46 -9.04 -0.05
N LEU A 43 3.11 -7.80 -0.38
CA LEU A 43 2.33 -7.45 -1.57
C LEU A 43 2.89 -8.01 -2.88
N TYR A 44 4.19 -7.84 -3.12
CA TYR A 44 4.79 -8.13 -4.43
C TYR A 44 5.42 -9.52 -4.56
N CYS A 45 5.76 -10.18 -3.46
CA CYS A 45 6.47 -11.47 -3.50
C CYS A 45 5.76 -12.60 -2.76
N ASN A 46 4.61 -12.31 -2.13
CA ASN A 46 3.86 -13.27 -1.34
C ASN A 46 4.69 -13.98 -0.24
N CYS A 47 5.75 -13.35 0.27
CA CYS A 47 6.56 -13.91 1.35
C CYS A 47 5.81 -13.86 2.68
N ASN A 48 6.00 -14.88 3.52
CA ASN A 48 5.59 -14.84 4.92
C ASN A 48 6.38 -13.74 5.64
N ILE A 49 5.84 -13.25 6.75
CA ILE A 49 6.46 -12.18 7.53
C ILE A 49 6.75 -12.71 8.94
N LYS A 50 8.01 -12.63 9.35
CA LYS A 50 8.46 -12.99 10.70
C LYS A 50 8.58 -11.74 11.56
N LYS A 51 8.19 -11.83 12.84
CA LYS A 51 8.47 -10.81 13.86
C LYS A 51 9.83 -11.11 14.50
N GLN A 52 10.76 -10.17 14.41
CA GLN A 52 12.06 -10.21 15.09
C GLN A 52 12.16 -9.00 16.03
N GLY A 53 11.82 -9.22 17.30
CA GLY A 53 11.61 -8.12 18.26
C GLY A 53 10.52 -7.16 17.74
N LYS A 54 10.87 -5.88 17.57
CA LYS A 54 9.96 -4.86 17.01
C LYS A 54 9.97 -4.79 15.48
N LYS A 55 10.83 -5.57 14.81
CA LYS A 55 11.00 -5.53 13.35
C LYS A 55 10.16 -6.62 12.69
N LEU A 56 9.68 -6.31 11.50
CA LEU A 56 9.09 -7.27 10.58
C LEU A 56 10.13 -7.60 9.51
N VAL A 57 10.37 -8.87 9.26
CA VAL A 57 11.35 -9.35 8.27
C VAL A 57 10.69 -10.33 7.30
N PRO A 58 11.08 -10.33 6.01
CA PRO A 58 10.56 -11.30 5.06
C PRO A 58 11.14 -12.69 5.34
N ASP A 59 10.29 -13.71 5.29
CA ASP A 59 10.73 -15.10 5.27
C ASP A 59 11.05 -15.51 3.82
N VAL A 60 12.29 -15.28 3.40
CA VAL A 60 12.69 -15.45 2.00
C VAL A 60 12.55 -16.90 1.52
N ALA A 61 12.69 -17.87 2.42
CA ALA A 61 12.53 -19.29 2.10
C ALA A 61 11.08 -19.64 1.70
N SER A 62 10.09 -18.87 2.15
CA SER A 62 8.68 -19.14 1.84
C SER A 62 8.27 -18.70 0.43
N CYS A 63 9.10 -17.89 -0.25
CA CYS A 63 8.75 -17.26 -1.52
C CYS A 63 9.89 -17.26 -2.55
N GLY A 64 11.10 -17.67 -2.18
CA GLY A 64 12.28 -17.67 -3.04
C GLY A 64 12.78 -16.28 -3.45
N TYR A 65 12.52 -15.24 -2.64
CA TYR A 65 13.06 -13.91 -2.89
C TYR A 65 14.59 -13.90 -2.74
N THR A 66 15.26 -13.31 -3.72
CA THR A 66 16.69 -13.00 -3.67
C THR A 66 16.89 -11.50 -3.93
N PRO A 67 17.73 -10.79 -3.16
CA PRO A 67 17.96 -9.36 -3.39
C PRO A 67 18.60 -9.10 -4.75
N ARG A 68 18.10 -8.09 -5.48
CA ARG A 68 18.71 -7.65 -6.74
C ARG A 68 20.06 -6.97 -6.48
N LEU A 69 20.14 -6.20 -5.40
CA LEU A 69 21.35 -5.54 -4.92
C LEU A 69 21.61 -5.98 -3.48
N PRO A 70 22.31 -7.11 -3.26
CA PRO A 70 22.63 -7.58 -1.91
C PRO A 70 23.55 -6.61 -1.15
N TYR A 71 24.33 -5.80 -1.88
CA TYR A 71 25.21 -4.79 -1.32
C TYR A 71 24.91 -3.41 -1.92
N THR A 72 25.08 -2.38 -1.09
CA THR A 72 25.06 -0.97 -1.50
C THR A 72 26.30 -0.62 -2.31
N ARG A 73 26.30 0.55 -2.96
CA ARG A 73 27.46 1.07 -3.71
C ARG A 73 28.75 1.18 -2.89
N ASN A 74 28.63 1.29 -1.55
CA ASN A 74 29.75 1.41 -0.63
C ASN A 74 30.14 0.06 0.00
N GLY A 75 29.71 -1.06 -0.59
CA GLY A 75 30.05 -2.42 -0.15
C GLY A 75 29.33 -2.92 1.11
N LYS A 76 28.46 -2.10 1.73
CA LYS A 76 27.68 -2.52 2.90
C LYS A 76 26.45 -3.34 2.49
N GLU A 77 26.06 -4.31 3.31
CA GLU A 77 24.82 -5.08 3.13
C GLU A 77 23.59 -4.17 2.90
N ASN A 78 22.74 -4.54 1.95
CA ASN A 78 21.50 -3.84 1.69
C ASN A 78 20.45 -4.21 2.75
N VAL A 79 20.47 -3.51 3.87
CA VAL A 79 19.54 -3.73 4.99
C VAL A 79 18.05 -3.61 4.62
N ARG A 80 17.71 -3.00 3.47
CA ARG A 80 16.32 -2.90 3.01
C ARG A 80 15.79 -4.23 2.48
N ALA A 81 16.66 -5.10 1.97
CA ALA A 81 16.29 -6.45 1.56
C ALA A 81 15.84 -7.33 2.74
N HIS A 82 16.26 -6.99 3.97
CA HIS A 82 16.04 -7.80 5.18
C HIS A 82 14.93 -7.26 6.09
N ARG A 83 14.11 -6.32 5.63
CA ARG A 83 13.02 -5.76 6.43
C ARG A 83 11.76 -5.53 5.61
N ILE A 84 10.62 -5.61 6.28
CA ILE A 84 9.35 -5.17 5.72
C ILE A 84 9.21 -3.66 5.91
N GLU A 85 8.80 -2.99 4.84
CA GLU A 85 8.38 -1.60 4.85
C GLU A 85 6.90 -1.54 4.45
N TRP A 86 6.18 -0.57 5.01
CA TRP A 86 4.78 -0.34 4.64
C TRP A 86 4.74 0.48 3.35
N GLU A 87 4.32 -0.18 2.27
CA GLU A 87 4.12 0.33 0.92
C GLU A 87 2.89 1.21 0.87
N HIS A 88 3.03 2.40 0.28
CA HIS A 88 1.89 3.21 -0.18
C HIS A 88 1.53 2.76 -1.60
N ILE A 89 0.50 1.90 -1.76
CA ILE A 89 0.14 1.32 -3.06
C ILE A 89 -0.05 2.43 -4.10
N VAL A 90 -0.90 3.41 -3.81
CA VAL A 90 -0.87 4.74 -4.41
C VAL A 90 0.24 5.52 -3.72
N PRO A 91 1.35 5.88 -4.41
CA PRO A 91 2.48 6.54 -3.76
C PRO A 91 2.08 7.87 -3.13
N ALA A 92 2.73 8.23 -2.02
CA ALA A 92 2.53 9.54 -1.40
C ALA A 92 2.80 10.72 -2.32
N TRP A 93 3.69 10.53 -3.29
CA TRP A 93 3.91 11.52 -4.34
C TRP A 93 2.66 11.70 -5.21
N GLU A 94 1.97 10.64 -5.62
CA GLU A 94 0.82 10.72 -6.53
C GLU A 94 -0.31 11.56 -5.91
N PHE A 95 -0.68 11.32 -4.66
CA PHE A 95 -1.74 12.06 -3.97
C PHE A 95 -1.29 13.38 -3.32
N GLY A 96 0.02 13.68 -3.32
CA GLY A 96 0.58 14.81 -2.58
C GLY A 96 1.25 15.87 -3.44
N HIS A 97 1.86 15.51 -4.57
CA HIS A 97 2.78 16.40 -5.29
C HIS A 97 2.13 17.67 -5.84
N GLN A 98 0.82 17.68 -6.06
CA GLN A 98 0.08 18.86 -6.55
C GLN A 98 -0.40 19.79 -5.42
N LEU A 99 -0.25 19.40 -4.16
CA LEU A 99 -0.66 20.22 -3.02
C LEU A 99 0.36 21.34 -2.77
N GLN A 100 -0.14 22.51 -2.35
CA GLN A 100 0.73 23.66 -2.02
C GLN A 100 1.77 23.30 -0.95
N CYS A 101 1.38 22.56 0.09
CA CYS A 101 2.31 22.10 1.12
C CYS A 101 3.50 21.31 0.55
N TRP A 102 3.31 20.62 -0.57
CA TRP A 102 4.37 19.83 -1.20
C TRP A 102 5.30 20.72 -2.00
N GLN A 103 4.78 21.77 -2.64
CA GLN A 103 5.59 22.78 -3.30
C GLN A 103 6.46 23.55 -2.29
N ASP A 104 5.91 23.84 -1.11
CA ASP A 104 6.59 24.63 -0.07
C ASP A 104 7.64 23.85 0.75
N GLY A 105 7.75 22.52 0.57
CA GLY A 105 8.72 21.72 1.34
C GLY A 105 8.52 20.21 1.31
N GLY A 106 7.90 19.71 0.25
CA GLY A 106 7.68 18.30 -0.02
C GLY A 106 6.83 17.57 1.02
N ARG A 107 6.94 16.24 1.00
CA ARG A 107 6.25 15.33 1.93
C ARG A 107 6.44 15.71 3.39
N LYS A 108 7.64 16.19 3.77
CA LYS A 108 7.95 16.59 5.15
C LYS A 108 7.10 17.79 5.59
N ASN A 109 6.92 18.78 4.71
CA ASN A 109 6.07 19.93 5.01
C ASN A 109 4.59 19.52 5.04
N CYS A 110 4.11 18.75 4.06
CA CYS A 110 2.72 18.28 4.05
C CYS A 110 2.32 17.52 5.32
N ARG A 111 3.21 16.68 5.87
CA ARG A 111 2.97 16.02 7.16
C ARG A 111 2.72 17.00 8.30
N LYS A 112 3.37 18.17 8.29
CA LYS A 112 3.21 19.19 9.34
C LYS A 112 1.94 20.01 9.13
N VAL A 113 1.70 20.50 7.92
CA VAL A 113 0.73 21.58 7.70
C VAL A 113 -0.59 21.14 7.07
N SER A 114 -0.64 19.99 6.39
CA SER A 114 -1.84 19.55 5.66
C SER A 114 -2.52 18.36 6.37
N GLU A 115 -3.69 18.61 6.96
CA GLU A 115 -4.53 17.56 7.54
C GLU A 115 -5.00 16.57 6.47
N GLN A 116 -5.44 17.07 5.31
CA GLN A 116 -5.85 16.24 4.18
C GLN A 116 -4.72 15.28 3.77
N PHE A 117 -3.49 15.76 3.64
CA PHE A 117 -2.35 14.91 3.31
C PHE A 117 -2.08 13.86 4.39
N ARG A 118 -2.14 14.23 5.68
CA ARG A 118 -1.95 13.28 6.78
C ARG A 118 -3.00 12.17 6.76
N LYS A 119 -4.28 12.49 6.49
CA LYS A 119 -5.35 11.50 6.36
C LYS A 119 -5.06 10.52 5.22
N MET A 120 -4.78 11.02 4.02
CA MET A 120 -4.41 10.18 2.86
C MET A 120 -3.17 9.31 3.12
N GLU A 121 -2.17 9.85 3.80
CA GLU A 121 -0.93 9.13 4.09
C GLU A 121 -1.09 8.05 5.16
N ALA A 122 -2.00 8.26 6.12
CA ALA A 122 -2.26 7.35 7.22
C ALA A 122 -3.36 6.32 6.90
N ASP A 123 -3.98 6.40 5.74
CA ASP A 123 -5.06 5.51 5.33
C ASP A 123 -4.58 4.07 5.11
N ILE A 124 -5.06 3.15 5.94
CA ILE A 124 -4.64 1.75 5.92
C ILE A 124 -5.12 0.99 4.69
N HIS A 125 -6.16 1.45 3.98
CA HIS A 125 -6.61 0.82 2.72
C HIS A 125 -5.57 0.97 1.60
N ASN A 126 -4.70 1.97 1.72
CA ASN A 126 -3.60 2.22 0.80
C ASN A 126 -2.25 1.66 1.28
N LEU A 127 -2.23 0.90 2.39
CA LEU A 127 -1.01 0.35 2.99
C LEU A 127 -0.93 -1.16 2.83
N ALA A 128 0.26 -1.64 2.44
CA ALA A 128 0.56 -3.06 2.37
C ALA A 128 1.99 -3.35 2.83
N PRO A 129 2.27 -4.52 3.43
CA PRO A 129 3.64 -4.89 3.71
C PRO A 129 4.38 -5.22 2.41
N ALA A 130 5.58 -4.68 2.21
CA ALA A 130 6.45 -5.01 1.09
C ALA A 130 7.89 -5.21 1.56
N ILE A 131 8.68 -5.98 0.81
CA ILE A 131 10.12 -6.06 1.04
C ILE A 131 10.72 -4.69 0.78
N GLY A 132 11.55 -4.19 1.70
CA GLY A 132 12.06 -2.81 1.66
C GLY A 132 12.86 -2.50 0.39
N GLU A 133 13.63 -3.44 -0.15
CA GLU A 133 14.35 -3.25 -1.43
C GLU A 133 13.35 -2.96 -2.56
N ILE A 134 12.30 -3.78 -2.70
CA ILE A 134 11.31 -3.64 -3.78
C ILE A 134 10.49 -2.36 -3.61
N ASN A 135 10.06 -1.99 -2.40
CA ASN A 135 9.43 -0.69 -2.13
C ASN A 135 10.36 0.46 -2.59
N GLY A 136 11.65 0.33 -2.27
CA GLY A 136 12.68 1.28 -2.71
C GLY A 136 12.81 1.42 -4.22
N ASP A 137 12.98 0.29 -4.89
CA ASP A 137 13.15 0.22 -6.33
C ASP A 137 11.88 0.65 -7.08
N ARG A 138 10.70 0.33 -6.52
CA ARG A 138 9.40 0.80 -7.02
C ARG A 138 9.28 2.32 -6.95
N SER A 139 9.79 2.97 -5.91
CA SER A 139 9.79 4.43 -5.77
C SER A 139 8.37 5.02 -5.93
N ASN A 140 8.16 5.93 -6.87
CA ASN A 140 6.84 6.42 -7.30
C ASN A 140 6.51 5.99 -8.74
N PHE A 141 7.02 4.83 -9.18
CA PHE A 141 6.78 4.31 -10.52
C PHE A 141 5.32 3.89 -10.68
N ARG A 142 4.81 4.14 -11.89
CA ARG A 142 3.44 3.75 -12.25
C ARG A 142 3.38 2.24 -12.46
N PHE A 143 2.22 1.66 -12.19
CA PHE A 143 1.96 0.27 -12.51
C PHE A 143 1.75 0.09 -14.02
N GLY A 144 2.18 -1.04 -14.57
CA GLY A 144 1.91 -1.38 -15.96
C GLY A 144 2.58 -2.68 -16.38
N MET A 145 2.18 -3.20 -17.54
CA MET A 145 2.78 -4.41 -18.10
C MET A 145 4.18 -4.12 -18.67
N LEU A 146 5.07 -5.08 -18.50
CA LEU A 146 6.48 -5.11 -18.89
C LEU A 146 6.81 -6.50 -19.50
N PRO A 147 6.28 -6.80 -20.71
CA PRO A 147 6.48 -8.11 -21.34
C PRO A 147 7.95 -8.40 -21.69
N SER A 148 8.77 -7.36 -21.89
CA SER A 148 10.19 -7.47 -22.26
C SER A 148 11.16 -7.25 -21.09
N THR A 149 10.65 -7.10 -19.86
CA THR A 149 11.48 -6.95 -18.66
C THR A 149 11.46 -8.25 -17.88
N GLU A 150 12.65 -8.75 -17.54
CA GLU A 150 12.80 -9.92 -16.68
C GLU A 150 12.66 -9.57 -15.19
N ALA A 151 12.20 -10.53 -14.40
CA ALA A 151 12.20 -10.40 -12.95
C ALA A 151 13.65 -10.46 -12.42
N SER A 152 13.97 -9.66 -11.41
CA SER A 152 15.34 -9.56 -10.88
C SER A 152 15.47 -9.94 -9.41
N TYR A 153 14.41 -10.51 -8.81
CA TYR A 153 14.30 -10.72 -7.36
C TYR A 153 14.18 -12.20 -6.98
N GLY A 154 14.92 -13.08 -7.66
CA GLY A 154 14.81 -14.53 -7.51
C GLY A 154 13.46 -15.04 -8.06
N ALA A 155 12.76 -15.85 -7.29
CA ALA A 155 11.45 -16.41 -7.67
C ALA A 155 10.29 -15.39 -7.56
N CYS A 156 10.53 -14.20 -7.00
CA CYS A 156 9.53 -13.15 -6.96
C CYS A 156 9.32 -12.55 -8.36
N PRO A 157 8.12 -12.67 -8.96
CA PRO A 157 7.89 -12.37 -10.37
C PRO A 157 7.71 -10.88 -10.66
N VAL A 158 7.95 -10.01 -9.68
CA VAL A 158 7.83 -8.56 -9.86
C VAL A 158 8.91 -8.06 -10.83
N LYS A 159 8.49 -7.24 -11.79
CA LYS A 159 9.38 -6.66 -12.80
C LYS A 159 9.43 -5.16 -12.62
N ILE A 160 10.63 -4.58 -12.69
CA ILE A 160 10.82 -3.13 -12.56
C ILE A 160 11.70 -2.65 -13.70
N ASP A 161 11.18 -1.71 -14.47
CA ASP A 161 11.94 -0.99 -15.48
C ASP A 161 12.23 0.43 -14.98
N PHE A 162 13.48 0.67 -14.59
CA PHE A 162 13.93 1.96 -14.05
C PHE A 162 13.96 3.06 -15.12
N LYS A 163 14.17 2.71 -16.40
CA LYS A 163 14.22 3.68 -17.50
C LYS A 163 12.82 4.15 -17.87
N LEU A 164 11.87 3.22 -17.94
CA LEU A 164 10.45 3.49 -18.18
C LEU A 164 9.71 3.98 -16.93
N ARG A 165 10.36 3.91 -15.75
CA ARG A 165 9.79 4.24 -14.44
C ARG A 165 8.46 3.51 -14.22
N ARG A 166 8.48 2.20 -14.43
CA ARG A 166 7.30 1.32 -14.39
C ARG A 166 7.59 0.06 -13.60
N ILE A 167 6.57 -0.44 -12.92
CA ILE A 167 6.58 -1.73 -12.24
C ILE A 167 5.43 -2.59 -12.76
N GLU A 168 5.72 -3.84 -13.09
CA GLU A 168 4.70 -4.87 -13.31
C GLU A 168 4.59 -5.72 -12.03
N PRO A 169 3.46 -5.66 -11.31
CA PRO A 169 3.24 -6.50 -10.15
C PRO A 169 2.78 -7.90 -10.58
N PRO A 170 3.02 -8.93 -9.74
CA PRO A 170 2.44 -10.26 -9.93
C PRO A 170 0.93 -10.21 -10.07
N GLU A 171 0.38 -11.19 -10.78
CA GLU A 171 -1.07 -11.31 -11.00
C GLU A 171 -1.88 -11.29 -9.70
N TYR A 172 -1.46 -12.06 -8.69
CA TYR A 172 -2.14 -12.13 -7.39
C TYR A 172 -2.21 -10.78 -6.64
N ALA A 173 -1.36 -9.80 -6.99
CA ALA A 173 -1.35 -8.48 -6.35
C ALA A 173 -2.21 -7.45 -7.09
N ARG A 174 -2.52 -7.70 -8.37
CA ARG A 174 -3.12 -6.71 -9.29
C ARG A 174 -4.49 -6.23 -8.83
N LYS A 175 -5.37 -7.15 -8.41
CA LYS A 175 -6.71 -6.80 -7.92
C LYS A 175 -6.64 -5.87 -6.71
N ARG A 176 -5.83 -6.22 -5.70
CA ARG A 176 -5.63 -5.38 -4.51
C ARG A 176 -5.08 -3.99 -4.85
N ILE A 177 -4.16 -3.93 -5.83
CA ILE A 177 -3.62 -2.65 -6.32
C ILE A 177 -4.72 -1.80 -6.97
N ALA A 178 -5.50 -2.40 -7.87
CA ALA A 178 -6.61 -1.71 -8.52
C ALA A 178 -7.65 -1.20 -7.50
N ASP A 179 -8.03 -2.05 -6.54
CA ASP A 179 -8.98 -1.70 -5.48
C ASP A 179 -8.48 -0.53 -4.64
N ALA A 180 -7.19 -0.48 -4.29
CA ALA A 180 -6.60 0.65 -3.56
C ALA A 180 -6.62 1.95 -4.37
N TYR A 181 -6.33 1.91 -5.68
CA TYR A 181 -6.42 3.09 -6.54
C TYR A 181 -7.85 3.62 -6.65
N PHE A 182 -8.83 2.75 -6.92
CA PHE A 182 -10.23 3.15 -7.00
C PHE A 182 -10.78 3.61 -5.65
N TYR A 183 -10.34 3.00 -4.55
CA TYR A 183 -10.63 3.50 -3.20
C TYR A 183 -10.10 4.94 -3.02
N MET A 184 -8.82 5.20 -3.32
CA MET A 184 -8.24 6.52 -3.15
C MET A 184 -8.89 7.58 -4.06
N GLU A 185 -9.31 7.18 -5.27
CA GLU A 185 -10.11 8.03 -6.15
C GLU A 185 -11.48 8.36 -5.54
N LYS A 186 -12.23 7.34 -5.08
CA LYS A 186 -13.56 7.54 -4.51
C LYS A 186 -13.51 8.36 -3.21
N THR A 187 -12.54 8.09 -2.35
CA THR A 187 -12.43 8.66 -1.01
C THR A 187 -11.83 10.06 -1.02
N TYR A 188 -10.82 10.31 -1.87
CA TYR A 188 -10.03 11.55 -1.85
C TYR A 188 -10.04 12.33 -3.17
N GLY A 189 -10.78 11.88 -4.18
CA GLY A 189 -10.82 12.53 -5.49
C GLY A 189 -9.52 12.42 -6.28
N LEU A 190 -8.70 11.39 -5.99
CA LEU A 190 -7.48 11.11 -6.76
C LEU A 190 -7.80 10.96 -8.25
N LYS A 191 -7.16 11.76 -9.11
CA LYS A 191 -7.35 11.67 -10.56
C LYS A 191 -6.53 10.50 -11.14
N ILE A 192 -7.21 9.44 -11.57
CA ILE A 192 -6.57 8.34 -12.30
C ILE A 192 -6.61 8.63 -13.80
N SER A 193 -5.45 8.54 -14.48
CA SER A 193 -5.39 8.73 -15.94
C SER A 193 -6.22 7.67 -16.68
N PRO A 194 -6.80 7.97 -17.86
CA PRO A 194 -7.60 7.00 -18.62
C PRO A 194 -6.87 5.67 -18.89
N GLN A 195 -5.56 5.73 -19.16
CA GLN A 195 -4.73 4.55 -19.38
C GLN A 195 -4.60 3.69 -18.10
N GLN A 196 -4.30 4.31 -16.95
CA GLN A 196 -4.23 3.58 -15.67
C GLN A 196 -5.59 3.04 -15.26
N ARG A 197 -6.67 3.80 -15.48
CA ARG A 197 -8.03 3.34 -15.22
C ARG A 197 -8.34 2.08 -16.02
N LYS A 198 -8.09 2.07 -17.33
CA LYS A 198 -8.32 0.89 -18.19
C LYS A 198 -7.54 -0.33 -17.67
N LEU A 199 -6.29 -0.14 -17.26
CA LEU A 199 -5.46 -1.19 -16.67
C LEU A 199 -6.06 -1.72 -15.36
N PHE A 200 -6.38 -0.83 -14.41
CA PHE A 200 -6.94 -1.22 -13.11
C PHE A 200 -8.32 -1.86 -13.22
N THR A 201 -9.17 -1.41 -14.16
CA THR A 201 -10.45 -2.06 -14.44
C THR A 201 -10.27 -3.48 -14.98
N ALA A 202 -9.23 -3.73 -15.80
CA ALA A 202 -8.91 -5.09 -16.23
C ALA A 202 -8.42 -5.95 -15.06
N TRP A 203 -7.57 -5.40 -14.20
CA TRP A 203 -7.03 -6.07 -13.02
C TRP A 203 -8.05 -6.37 -11.93
N GLN A 204 -9.11 -5.56 -11.81
CA GLN A 204 -10.17 -5.78 -10.84
C GLN A 204 -11.06 -7.00 -11.18
N LYS A 205 -11.06 -7.40 -12.46
CA LYS A 205 -11.82 -8.55 -12.98
C LYS A 205 -11.04 -9.87 -12.98
N GLN A 206 -9.76 -9.82 -12.62
CA GLN A 206 -8.91 -10.98 -12.37
C GLN A 206 -9.10 -11.41 -10.91
#